data_AF-A0A365NCE4-F1
#
_entry.id   AF-A0A365NCE4-F1
#
_cell.length_a   1.000
_cell.length_b   1.000
_cell.length_c   1.000
_cell.angle_alpha   90.00
_cell.angle_beta   90.00
_cell.angle_gamma   90.00
#
_symmetry.space_group_name_H-M   'P 1'
#
loop_
_entity.id
_entity.type
_entity.pdbx_description
1 polymer ?
#
loop_
_entity_poly.entity_id
_entity_poly.type
_entity_poly.pdbx_seq_one_letter_code
_entity_poly.pdbx_strand_id
1 'polypeptide(L)'
;MPEQRVPDVSKFDHGNEKDREVYMIAFAAAINQFDYDRYQSAFKLAAGNVCAAFERDGLSTVGVAHYLYKLDVAFWDIYFDVLGDDKPACPWITHPVQNDPNDEPSEAYSEWCSQRGLTDSMDVSGDATVAEESDSQDPMSLIPLLKLSNRQATDMANAATEQAMKNIEMLKSVEKLRDENEMLQQKVERLEEEARMGTFQGNDVITFGRS
;
A
#
# COMPACT_ATOMS: atom_id res chain seq x y z
N MET A 1 -13.25 -24.96 -6.32
CA MET A 1 -12.78 -23.66 -5.78
C MET A 1 -11.34 -23.88 -5.33
N PRO A 2 -10.33 -23.25 -5.94
CA PRO A 2 -8.98 -23.30 -5.39
C PRO A 2 -8.98 -22.56 -4.05
N GLU A 3 -8.50 -23.20 -2.98
CA GLU A 3 -8.30 -22.56 -1.69
C GLU A 3 -7.32 -21.39 -1.87
N GLN A 4 -7.82 -20.16 -1.81
CA GLN A 4 -6.96 -18.98 -1.78
C GLN A 4 -6.22 -18.98 -0.44
N ARG A 5 -4.99 -19.52 -0.45
CA ARG A 5 -4.12 -19.49 0.72
C ARG A 5 -3.62 -18.07 0.95
N VAL A 6 -3.94 -17.54 2.12
CA VAL A 6 -3.27 -16.35 2.69
C VAL A 6 -1.75 -16.53 2.57
N PRO A 7 -0.99 -15.49 2.19
CA PRO A 7 0.46 -15.57 2.12
C PRO A 7 1.06 -15.94 3.48
N ASP A 8 2.07 -16.80 3.45
CA ASP A 8 2.84 -17.21 4.63
C ASP A 8 3.82 -16.10 5.02
N VAL A 9 3.57 -15.44 6.15
CA VAL A 9 4.38 -14.29 6.63
C VAL A 9 5.83 -14.67 6.90
N SER A 10 6.11 -15.93 7.25
CA SER A 10 7.49 -16.38 7.57
C SER A 10 8.45 -16.32 6.38
N LYS A 11 7.91 -16.08 5.16
CA LYS A 11 8.68 -15.95 3.92
C LYS A 11 9.07 -14.52 3.60
N PHE A 12 8.68 -13.55 4.42
CA PHE A 12 8.94 -12.13 4.20
C PHE A 12 9.92 -11.61 5.24
N ASP A 13 10.81 -10.70 4.83
CA ASP A 13 11.67 -10.01 5.78
C ASP A 13 10.87 -8.94 6.53
N HIS A 14 10.57 -9.21 7.80
CA HIS A 14 9.84 -8.30 8.69
C HIS A 14 10.56 -6.95 8.90
N GLY A 15 11.89 -6.89 8.71
CA GLY A 15 12.65 -5.65 8.80
C GLY A 15 12.58 -4.80 7.53
N ASN A 16 12.27 -5.41 6.39
CA ASN A 16 12.26 -4.76 5.08
C ASN A 16 10.89 -4.15 4.75
N GLU A 17 10.88 -2.84 4.51
CA GLU A 17 9.66 -2.09 4.14
C GLU A 17 8.94 -2.66 2.92
N LYS A 18 9.68 -2.97 1.85
CA LYS A 18 9.09 -3.45 0.60
C LYS A 18 8.46 -4.82 0.76
N ASP A 19 9.10 -5.70 1.51
CA ASP A 19 8.54 -7.03 1.80
C ASP A 19 7.27 -6.92 2.64
N ARG A 20 7.24 -6.03 3.62
CA ARG A 20 6.03 -5.76 4.42
C ARG A 20 4.89 -5.22 3.55
N GLU A 21 5.16 -4.25 2.67
CA GLU A 21 4.17 -3.71 1.73
C GLU A 21 3.61 -4.80 0.80
N VAL A 22 4.50 -5.60 0.19
CA VAL A 22 4.09 -6.70 -0.71
C VAL A 22 3.20 -7.69 0.03
N TYR A 23 3.53 -8.04 1.27
CA TYR A 23 2.70 -8.92 2.08
C TYR A 23 1.33 -8.33 2.37
N MET A 24 1.22 -7.04 2.75
CA MET A 24 -0.07 -6.40 3.04
C MET A 24 -1.00 -6.43 1.82
N ILE A 25 -0.47 -6.11 0.64
CA ILE A 25 -1.21 -6.17 -0.62
C ILE A 25 -1.62 -7.61 -0.95
N ALA A 26 -0.69 -8.56 -0.82
CA ALA A 26 -0.96 -9.98 -1.09
C ALA A 26 -2.01 -10.55 -0.12
N PHE A 27 -1.98 -10.17 1.15
CA PHE A 27 -2.97 -10.55 2.15
C PHE A 27 -4.35 -10.01 1.79
N ALA A 28 -4.45 -8.71 1.49
CA ALA A 28 -5.70 -8.08 1.08
C ALA A 28 -6.29 -8.71 -0.19
N ALA A 29 -5.45 -9.07 -1.16
CA ALA A 29 -5.86 -9.77 -2.37
C ALA A 29 -6.33 -11.21 -2.08
N ALA A 30 -5.65 -11.92 -1.18
CA ALA A 30 -6.00 -13.29 -0.81
C ALA A 30 -7.36 -13.39 -0.11
N ILE A 31 -7.75 -12.38 0.68
CA ILE A 31 -9.07 -12.30 1.32
C ILE A 31 -10.13 -11.62 0.44
N ASN A 32 -9.80 -11.32 -0.83
CA ASN A 32 -10.64 -10.62 -1.80
C ASN A 32 -11.21 -9.27 -1.28
N GLN A 33 -10.43 -8.54 -0.50
CA GLN A 33 -10.79 -7.22 0.03
C GLN A 33 -9.88 -6.09 -0.48
N PHE A 34 -9.07 -6.36 -1.50
CA PHE A 34 -8.20 -5.32 -2.04
C PHE A 34 -9.03 -4.26 -2.79
N ASP A 35 -9.23 -3.14 -2.10
CA ASP A 35 -9.77 -1.89 -2.63
C ASP A 35 -8.66 -0.83 -2.52
N TYR A 36 -8.26 -0.28 -3.67
CA TYR A 36 -7.14 0.66 -3.78
C TYR A 36 -7.46 2.04 -3.20
N ASP A 37 -8.67 2.55 -3.38
CA ASP A 37 -9.06 3.86 -2.86
C ASP A 37 -9.17 3.82 -1.33
N ARG A 38 -9.71 2.71 -0.82
CA ARG A 38 -9.72 2.44 0.63
C ARG A 38 -8.31 2.25 1.17
N TYR A 39 -7.42 1.60 0.42
CA TYR A 39 -6.03 1.36 0.81
C TYR A 39 -5.31 2.70 0.97
N GLN A 40 -5.38 3.58 -0.03
CA GLN A 40 -4.79 4.92 0.04
C GLN A 40 -5.39 5.76 1.18
N SER A 41 -6.71 5.70 1.38
CA SER A 41 -7.39 6.43 2.44
C SER A 41 -6.94 5.96 3.84
N ALA A 42 -6.86 4.65 4.04
CA ALA A 42 -6.38 4.04 5.29
C ALA A 42 -4.92 4.40 5.55
N PHE A 43 -4.06 4.36 4.52
CA PHE A 43 -2.66 4.73 4.63
C PHE A 43 -2.47 6.20 5.04
N LYS A 44 -3.21 7.11 4.41
CA LYS A 44 -3.17 8.54 4.75
C LYS A 44 -3.66 8.80 6.18
N LEU A 45 -4.71 8.10 6.61
CA LEU A 45 -5.22 8.20 7.98
C LEU A 45 -4.21 7.64 8.99
N ALA A 46 -3.60 6.51 8.69
CA ALA A 46 -2.55 5.88 9.52
C ALA A 46 -1.36 6.83 9.70
N ALA A 47 -0.86 7.43 8.61
CA ALA A 47 0.24 8.39 8.66
C ALA A 47 -0.10 9.58 9.57
N GLY A 48 -1.29 10.16 9.43
CA GLY A 48 -1.74 11.25 10.30
C GLY A 48 -1.82 10.85 11.78
N ASN A 49 -2.36 9.66 12.08
CA ASN A 49 -2.49 9.16 13.44
C ASN A 49 -1.13 8.86 14.09
N VAL A 50 -0.20 8.30 13.33
CA VAL A 50 1.16 7.98 13.79
C VAL A 50 1.93 9.25 14.10
N CYS A 51 1.93 10.24 13.20
CA CYS A 51 2.58 11.52 13.47
C CYS A 51 1.98 12.22 14.70
N ALA A 52 0.64 12.22 14.83
CA ALA A 52 -0.02 12.78 16.00
C ALA A 52 0.23 12.00 17.31
N ALA A 53 0.59 10.71 17.21
CA ALA A 53 1.02 9.94 18.37
C ALA A 53 2.45 10.32 18.79
N PHE A 54 3.37 10.43 17.83
CA PHE A 54 4.74 10.85 18.12
C PHE A 54 4.83 12.26 18.70
N GLU A 55 4.01 13.19 18.21
CA GLU A 55 3.91 14.55 18.75
C GLU A 55 3.40 14.55 20.19
N ARG A 56 2.34 13.78 20.46
CA ARG A 56 1.80 13.61 21.81
C ARG A 56 2.80 12.97 22.78
N ASP A 57 3.66 12.08 22.27
CA ASP A 57 4.74 11.45 23.02
C ASP A 57 5.97 12.37 23.16
N GLY A 58 5.93 13.58 22.62
CA GLY A 58 6.97 14.60 22.75
C GLY A 58 8.21 14.34 21.88
N LEU A 59 8.07 13.56 20.81
CA LEU A 59 9.19 13.21 19.94
C LEU A 59 9.42 14.32 18.91
N SER A 60 10.58 14.97 18.98
CA SER A 60 10.99 15.97 17.99
C SER A 60 11.52 15.34 16.69
N THR A 61 12.03 14.11 16.77
CA THR A 61 12.49 13.31 15.63
C THR A 61 12.18 11.84 15.87
N VAL A 62 12.05 11.07 14.80
CA VAL A 62 11.80 9.62 14.83
C VAL A 62 12.56 8.99 13.67
N GLY A 63 13.23 7.87 13.91
CA GLY A 63 13.94 7.12 12.86
C GLY A 63 12.99 6.55 11.80
N VAL A 64 13.45 6.46 10.55
CA VAL A 64 12.68 5.95 9.40
C VAL A 64 12.14 4.54 9.67
N ALA A 65 12.96 3.62 10.19
CA ALA A 65 12.54 2.25 10.45
C ALA A 65 11.42 2.20 11.50
N HIS A 66 11.53 2.99 12.57
CA HIS A 66 10.49 3.05 13.60
C HIS A 66 9.20 3.71 13.08
N TYR A 67 9.33 4.78 12.29
CA TYR A 67 8.20 5.46 11.65
C TYR A 67 7.41 4.49 10.76
N LEU A 68 8.10 3.81 9.84
CA LEU A 68 7.48 2.89 8.89
C LEU A 68 6.83 1.69 9.60
N TYR A 69 7.49 1.14 10.62
CA TYR A 69 6.90 0.06 11.42
C TYR A 69 5.59 0.50 12.10
N LYS A 70 5.57 1.67 12.74
CA LYS A 70 4.36 2.19 13.38
C LYS A 70 3.26 2.50 12.36
N LEU A 71 3.64 2.99 11.18
CA LEU A 71 2.73 3.22 10.07
C LEU A 71 2.08 1.92 9.61
N ASP A 72 2.86 0.86 9.38
CA ASP A 72 2.34 -0.43 8.93
C ASP A 72 1.39 -1.05 9.95
N VAL A 73 1.70 -0.95 11.25
CA VAL A 73 0.81 -1.43 12.33
C VAL A 73 -0.50 -0.65 12.36
N ALA A 74 -0.43 0.69 12.34
CA ALA A 74 -1.63 1.52 12.34
C ALA A 74 -2.47 1.32 11.08
N PHE A 75 -1.82 1.19 9.91
CA PHE A 75 -2.46 0.87 8.65
C PHE A 75 -3.19 -0.47 8.71
N TRP A 76 -2.53 -1.51 9.23
CA TRP A 76 -3.12 -2.84 9.37
C TRP A 76 -4.42 -2.78 10.18
N ASP A 77 -4.38 -2.07 11.31
CA ASP A 77 -5.53 -1.94 12.18
C ASP A 77 -6.69 -1.21 11.52
N ILE A 78 -6.42 -0.15 10.76
CA ILE A 78 -7.45 0.65 10.07
C ILE A 78 -8.00 -0.09 8.85
N TYR A 79 -7.12 -0.66 8.02
CA TYR A 79 -7.52 -1.26 6.75
C TYR A 79 -8.21 -2.62 6.93
N PHE A 80 -7.82 -3.40 7.93
CA PHE A 80 -8.45 -4.70 8.17
C PHE A 80 -9.52 -4.67 9.26
N ASP A 81 -9.87 -3.48 9.80
CA ASP A 81 -10.88 -3.33 10.86
C ASP A 81 -12.25 -3.92 10.49
N VAL A 82 -12.60 -3.89 9.20
CA VAL A 82 -13.88 -4.45 8.69
C VAL A 82 -14.03 -5.95 8.91
N LEU A 83 -12.93 -6.66 9.21
CA LEU A 83 -12.96 -8.07 9.58
C LEU A 83 -13.48 -8.28 11.01
N GLY A 84 -13.57 -7.23 11.83
CA GLY A 84 -14.03 -7.30 13.20
C GLY A 84 -13.22 -8.32 14.01
N ASP A 85 -13.91 -9.26 14.64
CA ASP A 85 -13.30 -10.31 15.46
C ASP A 85 -12.46 -11.31 14.66
N ASP A 86 -12.66 -11.39 13.34
CA ASP A 86 -11.89 -12.27 12.45
C ASP A 86 -10.58 -11.60 11.99
N LYS A 87 -10.32 -10.33 12.37
CA LYS A 87 -9.08 -9.62 12.02
C LYS A 87 -7.88 -10.31 12.67
N PRO A 88 -6.92 -10.82 11.87
CA PRO A 88 -5.68 -11.33 12.43
C PRO A 88 -4.84 -10.20 13.03
N ALA A 89 -4.08 -10.53 14.07
CA ALA A 89 -3.09 -9.62 14.63
C ALA A 89 -2.10 -9.18 13.54
N CYS A 90 -1.61 -7.93 13.66
CA CYS A 90 -0.57 -7.43 12.78
C CYS A 90 0.64 -8.38 12.81
N PRO A 91 1.12 -8.86 11.65
CA PRO A 91 2.06 -9.97 11.59
C PRO A 91 3.53 -9.54 11.80
N TRP A 92 3.78 -8.26 12.06
CA TRP A 92 5.11 -7.70 12.26
C TRP A 92 5.63 -7.96 13.67
N ILE A 93 6.56 -8.90 13.77
CA ILE A 93 7.19 -9.31 15.04
C ILE A 93 8.48 -8.55 15.36
N THR A 94 9.10 -7.92 14.36
CA THR A 94 10.32 -7.13 14.54
C THR A 94 9.94 -5.71 14.90
N HIS A 95 10.37 -5.26 16.09
CA HIS A 95 10.13 -3.91 16.58
C HIS A 95 11.42 -3.07 16.45
N PRO A 96 11.51 -2.14 15.48
CA PRO A 96 12.66 -1.26 15.38
C PRO A 96 12.80 -0.39 16.62
N VAL A 97 14.04 -0.15 17.05
CA VAL A 97 14.35 0.74 18.17
C VAL A 97 13.91 2.15 17.82
N GLN A 98 13.17 2.80 18.72
CA GLN A 98 12.57 4.11 18.49
C GLN A 98 13.58 5.21 18.16
N ASN A 99 14.74 5.19 18.83
CA ASN A 99 15.83 6.14 18.67
C ASN A 99 17.13 5.41 18.31
N ASP A 100 17.10 4.56 17.28
CA ASP A 100 18.32 3.96 16.77
C ASP A 100 19.25 5.06 16.24
N PRO A 101 20.45 5.26 16.81
CA PRO A 101 21.37 6.31 16.36
C PRO A 101 21.91 6.07 14.94
N ASN A 102 21.74 4.87 14.37
CA ASN A 102 22.13 4.54 13.01
C ASN A 102 20.98 4.70 12.01
N ASP A 103 19.77 4.99 12.48
CA ASP A 103 18.60 5.19 11.64
C ASP A 103 18.46 6.67 11.27
N GLU A 104 18.17 6.93 10.01
CA GLU A 104 18.00 8.30 9.53
C GLU A 104 16.68 8.86 10.06
N PRO A 105 16.59 10.18 10.31
CA PRO A 105 15.32 10.81 10.67
C PRO A 105 14.27 10.64 9.56
N SER A 106 13.02 10.37 9.95
CA SER A 106 11.89 10.33 9.04
C SER A 106 11.60 11.72 8.48
N GLU A 107 11.85 11.89 7.17
CA GLU A 107 11.49 13.10 6.44
C GLU A 107 9.98 13.35 6.49
N ALA A 108 9.16 12.30 6.37
CA ALA A 108 7.71 12.40 6.40
C ALA A 108 7.18 12.95 7.75
N TYR A 109 7.77 12.53 8.86
CA TYR A 109 7.42 13.08 10.18
C TYR A 109 7.92 14.52 10.34
N SER A 110 9.16 14.80 9.89
CA SER A 110 9.76 16.13 9.95
C SER A 110 8.96 17.17 9.14
N GLU A 111 8.48 16.78 7.96
CA GLU A 111 7.61 17.60 7.13
C GLU A 111 6.26 17.85 7.83
N TRP A 112 5.66 16.80 8.39
CA TRP A 112 4.40 16.92 9.14
C TRP A 112 4.51 17.89 10.32
N CYS A 113 5.62 17.85 11.08
CA CYS A 113 5.91 18.80 12.15
C CYS A 113 6.09 20.23 11.62
N SER A 114 6.82 20.38 10.51
CA SER A 114 7.07 21.68 9.88
C SER A 114 5.79 22.35 9.40
N GLN A 115 4.89 21.59 8.76
CA GLN A 115 3.57 22.08 8.33
C GLN A 115 2.68 22.56 9.49
N ARG A 116 2.99 22.14 10.73
CA ARG A 116 2.25 22.49 11.95
C ARG A 116 2.98 23.48 12.85
N GLY A 117 4.14 23.99 12.44
CA GLY A 117 4.94 24.92 13.24
C GLY A 117 5.51 24.32 14.52
N LEU A 118 5.73 23.00 14.54
CA LEU A 118 6.24 22.25 15.69
C LEU A 118 7.77 22.08 15.69
N THR A 119 8.48 22.73 14.78
CA THR A 119 9.94 22.73 14.79
C THR A 119 10.44 23.67 15.88
N ASP A 120 11.14 23.13 16.87
CA ASP A 120 11.66 23.88 18.02
C ASP A 120 12.47 25.11 17.57
N SER A 121 12.00 26.28 18.04
CA SER A 121 12.77 27.51 18.14
C SER A 121 13.94 27.27 19.10
N MET A 122 15.17 27.29 18.59
CA MET A 122 16.36 27.45 19.42
C MET A 122 16.39 28.88 20.01
N ASP A 123 15.58 29.13 21.04
CA ASP A 123 15.78 30.28 21.91
C ASP A 123 16.97 30.00 22.85
N VAL A 124 18.15 30.41 22.42
CA VAL A 124 19.33 30.49 23.30
C VAL A 124 19.21 31.78 24.13
N SER A 125 18.68 31.64 25.33
CA SER A 125 18.86 32.62 26.41
C SER A 125 20.32 32.56 26.88
N GLY A 126 21.08 33.62 26.60
CA GLY A 126 22.45 33.80 27.06
C GLY A 126 22.82 35.27 27.03
N ASP A 127 22.59 35.94 28.16
CA ASP A 127 22.92 37.35 28.39
C ASP A 127 24.44 37.57 28.38
N ALA A 128 24.94 38.33 27.39
CA ALA A 128 26.24 39.03 27.42
C ALA A 128 26.31 40.12 26.33
N THR A 129 25.97 41.35 26.74
CA THR A 129 26.55 42.66 26.35
C THR A 129 27.28 42.86 25.00
N VAL A 130 26.67 43.74 24.18
CA VAL A 130 27.21 44.88 23.39
C VAL A 130 28.34 44.64 22.37
N ALA A 131 28.02 44.74 21.07
CA ALA A 131 28.39 45.87 20.19
C ALA A 131 28.05 45.52 18.73
N GLU A 132 27.53 46.51 18.01
CA GLU A 132 27.08 46.44 16.62
C GLU A 132 28.16 45.95 15.64
N GLU A 133 27.76 45.12 14.68
CA GLU A 133 28.04 45.32 13.26
C GLU A 133 27.04 44.49 12.44
N SER A 134 26.09 45.21 11.85
CA SER A 134 25.15 44.68 10.87
C SER A 134 25.89 44.51 9.55
N ASP A 135 26.19 43.27 9.17
CA ASP A 135 26.45 42.92 7.78
C ASP A 135 25.67 41.65 7.41
N SER A 136 24.95 41.75 6.30
CA SER A 136 23.81 40.91 5.96
C SER A 136 24.20 39.45 5.68
N GLN A 137 23.80 38.53 6.56
CA GLN A 137 23.60 37.13 6.18
C GLN A 137 22.21 36.99 5.55
N ASP A 138 22.19 36.86 4.22
CA ASP A 138 20.99 36.54 3.43
C ASP A 138 20.20 35.39 4.08
N PRO A 139 18.90 35.56 4.38
CA PRO A 139 18.07 34.44 4.80
C PRO A 139 18.05 33.43 3.65
N MET A 140 18.33 32.16 3.96
CA MET A 140 18.30 31.03 3.02
C MET A 140 17.16 31.22 2.00
N SER A 141 17.52 31.51 0.74
CA SER A 141 16.55 31.90 -0.28
C SER A 141 15.46 30.84 -0.40
N LEU A 142 14.21 31.22 -0.14
CA LEU A 142 13.02 30.34 -0.26
C LEU A 142 12.77 29.86 -1.70
N ILE A 143 13.40 30.52 -2.68
CA ILE A 143 13.21 30.26 -4.11
C ILE A 143 13.79 28.89 -4.52
N PRO A 144 15.03 28.51 -4.14
CA PRO A 144 15.54 27.14 -4.31
C PRO A 144 14.65 26.05 -3.71
N LEU A 145 14.13 26.24 -2.50
CA LEU A 145 13.29 25.24 -1.81
C LEU A 145 11.93 25.05 -2.50
N LEU A 146 11.28 26.14 -2.91
CA LEU A 146 10.04 26.08 -3.70
C LEU A 146 10.25 25.40 -5.05
N LYS A 147 11.42 25.58 -5.68
CA LYS A 147 11.76 24.89 -6.94
C LYS A 147 11.97 23.39 -6.74
N LEU A 148 12.55 22.98 -5.61
CA LEU A 148 12.76 21.57 -5.27
C LEU A 148 11.43 20.88 -4.96
N SER A 149 10.60 21.50 -4.12
CA SER A 149 9.25 21.02 -3.79
C SER A 149 8.36 20.90 -5.03
N ASN A 150 8.39 21.90 -5.92
CA ASN A 150 7.66 21.82 -7.19
C ASN A 150 8.14 20.69 -8.09
N ARG A 151 9.45 20.39 -8.12
CA ARG A 151 10.00 19.26 -8.87
C ARG A 151 9.55 17.92 -8.29
N GLN A 152 9.65 17.75 -6.97
CA GLN A 152 9.14 16.54 -6.30
C GLN A 152 7.63 16.35 -6.54
N ALA A 153 6.84 17.42 -6.47
CA ALA A 153 5.41 17.35 -6.77
C ALA A 153 5.13 16.95 -8.23
N THR A 154 5.95 17.42 -9.19
CA THR A 154 5.82 17.02 -10.59
C THR A 154 6.25 15.56 -10.82
N ASP A 155 7.32 15.12 -10.19
CA ASP A 155 7.80 13.73 -10.30
C ASP A 155 6.80 12.74 -9.70
N MET A 156 6.19 13.06 -8.55
CA MET A 156 5.11 12.26 -7.97
C MET A 156 3.86 12.22 -8.86
N ALA A 157 3.48 13.36 -9.46
CA ALA A 157 2.35 13.41 -10.39
C ALA A 157 2.60 12.56 -11.66
N ASN A 158 3.83 12.57 -12.17
CA ASN A 158 4.25 11.75 -13.31
C ASN A 158 4.24 10.25 -12.96
N ALA A 159 4.78 9.86 -11.81
CA ALA A 159 4.74 8.49 -11.33
C ALA A 159 3.29 7.97 -11.14
N ALA A 160 2.42 8.81 -10.59
CA ALA A 160 1.00 8.49 -10.43
C ALA A 160 0.27 8.32 -11.78
N THR A 161 0.60 9.14 -12.78
CA THR A 161 0.00 9.01 -14.13
C THR A 161 0.51 7.78 -14.87
N GLU A 162 1.79 7.44 -14.76
CA GLU A 162 2.32 6.17 -15.31
C GLU A 162 1.67 4.95 -14.67
N GLN A 163 1.47 4.98 -13.34
CA GLN A 163 0.80 3.89 -12.63
C GLN A 163 -0.67 3.78 -13.05
N ALA A 164 -1.37 4.90 -13.22
CA ALA A 164 -2.75 4.92 -13.71
C ALA A 164 -2.86 4.34 -15.13
N MET A 165 -1.90 4.66 -16.00
CA MET A 165 -1.84 4.08 -17.35
C MET A 165 -1.64 2.56 -17.33
N LYS A 166 -0.73 2.05 -16.50
CA LYS A 166 -0.53 0.61 -16.31
C LYS A 166 -1.80 -0.07 -15.81
N ASN A 167 -2.50 0.55 -14.86
CA ASN A 167 -3.77 0.03 -14.34
C ASN A 167 -4.86 -0.04 -15.43
N ILE A 168 -4.97 0.98 -16.28
CA ILE A 168 -5.91 0.98 -17.41
C ILE A 168 -5.59 -0.14 -18.41
N GLU A 169 -4.32 -0.36 -18.73
CA GLU A 169 -3.89 -1.42 -19.64
C GLU A 169 -4.15 -2.82 -19.05
N MET A 170 -3.91 -3.00 -17.75
CA MET A 170 -4.26 -4.21 -17.03
C MET A 170 -5.77 -4.48 -17.06
N LEU A 171 -6.61 -3.46 -16.80
CA LEU A 171 -8.07 -3.61 -16.86
C LEU A 171 -8.57 -4.03 -18.24
N LYS A 172 -8.01 -3.44 -19.31
CA LYS A 172 -8.32 -3.86 -20.70
C LYS A 172 -7.94 -5.31 -20.94
N SER A 173 -6.81 -5.75 -20.41
CA SER A 173 -6.35 -7.14 -20.54
C SER A 173 -7.26 -8.11 -19.78
N VAL A 174 -7.71 -7.74 -18.57
CA VAL A 174 -8.66 -8.52 -17.78
C VAL A 174 -10.02 -8.62 -18.49
N GLU A 175 -10.51 -7.52 -19.07
CA GLU A 175 -11.76 -7.52 -19.83
C GLU A 175 -11.68 -8.46 -21.05
N LYS A 176 -10.56 -8.42 -21.79
CA LYS A 176 -10.34 -9.35 -22.89
C LYS A 176 -10.33 -10.82 -22.44
N LEU A 177 -9.65 -11.12 -21.34
CA LEU A 177 -9.62 -12.47 -20.77
C LEU A 177 -11.01 -12.94 -20.30
N ARG A 178 -11.83 -12.03 -19.77
CA ARG A 178 -13.21 -12.32 -19.39
C ARG A 178 -14.04 -12.72 -20.60
N ASP A 179 -13.97 -11.94 -21.68
CA ASP A 179 -14.73 -12.20 -22.91
C ASP A 179 -14.28 -13.51 -23.58
N GLU A 180 -12.97 -13.80 -23.57
CA GLU A 180 -12.43 -15.10 -24.04
C GLU A 180 -12.94 -16.27 -23.19
N ASN A 181 -13.02 -16.11 -21.86
CA ASN A 181 -13.56 -17.13 -20.96
C ASN A 181 -15.03 -17.41 -21.24
N GLU A 182 -15.84 -16.36 -21.45
CA GLU A 182 -17.26 -16.50 -21.75
C GLU A 182 -17.48 -17.26 -23.07
N MET A 183 -16.68 -16.97 -24.10
CA MET A 183 -16.71 -17.70 -25.37
C MET A 183 -16.34 -19.17 -25.20
N LEU A 184 -15.30 -19.47 -24.42
CA LEU A 184 -14.90 -20.85 -24.12
C LEU A 184 -16.00 -21.59 -23.36
N GLN A 185 -16.67 -20.93 -22.42
CA GLN A 185 -17.74 -21.53 -21.63
C GLN A 185 -18.96 -21.88 -22.50
N GLN A 186 -19.36 -20.99 -23.41
CA GLN A 186 -20.39 -21.29 -24.43
C GLN A 186 -19.99 -22.44 -25.37
N LYS A 187 -18.71 -22.58 -25.67
CA LYS A 187 -18.20 -23.66 -26.53
C LYS A 187 -18.22 -25.01 -25.79
N VAL A 188 -17.84 -25.03 -24.52
CA VAL A 188 -17.92 -26.21 -23.66
C VAL A 188 -19.37 -26.67 -23.54
N GLU A 189 -20.30 -25.76 -23.24
CA GLU A 189 -21.73 -26.08 -23.12
C GLU A 189 -22.30 -26.68 -24.42
N ARG A 190 -21.93 -26.13 -25.59
CA ARG A 190 -22.30 -26.71 -26.89
C ARG A 190 -21.78 -28.13 -27.09
N LEU A 191 -20.50 -28.37 -26.77
CA LEU A 191 -19.89 -29.69 -26.93
C LEU A 191 -20.50 -30.71 -25.95
N GLU A 192 -20.86 -30.29 -24.74
CA GLU A 192 -21.59 -31.12 -23.78
C GLU A 192 -23.00 -31.48 -24.28
N GLU A 193 -23.72 -30.53 -24.88
CA GLU A 193 -25.03 -30.76 -25.50
C GLU A 193 -24.91 -31.73 -26.69
N GLU A 194 -23.92 -31.54 -27.56
CA GLU A 194 -23.63 -32.44 -28.70
C GLU A 194 -23.27 -33.85 -28.23
N ALA A 195 -22.46 -33.99 -27.17
CA ALA A 195 -22.14 -35.29 -26.60
C ALA A 195 -23.37 -35.98 -25.98
N ARG A 196 -24.27 -35.21 -25.36
CA ARG A 196 -25.54 -35.70 -24.80
C ARG A 196 -26.53 -36.13 -25.89
N MET A 197 -26.55 -35.45 -27.04
CA MET A 197 -27.40 -35.78 -28.17
C MET A 197 -26.81 -36.92 -29.03
N GLY A 198 -25.49 -36.97 -29.20
CA GLY A 198 -24.79 -38.03 -29.93
C GLY A 198 -24.83 -39.39 -29.24
N THR A 199 -25.00 -39.41 -27.91
CA THR A 199 -25.24 -40.66 -27.16
C THR A 199 -26.66 -41.21 -27.36
N PHE A 200 -27.61 -40.42 -27.85
CA PHE A 200 -28.99 -40.88 -28.10
C PHE A 200 -29.18 -41.54 -29.48
N GLN A 201 -28.28 -41.29 -30.45
CA GLN A 201 -28.35 -41.89 -31.79
C GLN A 201 -27.64 -43.26 -31.92
N GLY A 202 -27.06 -43.78 -30.83
CA GLY A 202 -26.34 -45.06 -30.82
C GLY A 202 -27.17 -46.31 -30.50
N ASN A 203 -28.46 -46.18 -30.21
CA ASN A 203 -29.29 -47.29 -29.71
C ASN A 203 -30.30 -47.89 -30.72
N ASP A 204 -30.29 -47.49 -31.98
CA ASP A 204 -31.08 -48.16 -33.03
C ASP A 204 -30.34 -49.38 -33.58
N VAL A 205 -30.27 -50.46 -32.79
CA VAL A 205 -29.98 -51.80 -33.30
C VAL A 205 -31.26 -52.61 -33.39
N ILE A 206 -31.85 -52.48 -34.58
CA ILE A 206 -32.61 -53.47 -35.37
C ILE A 206 -32.88 -54.81 -34.65
N THR A 207 -34.12 -55.03 -34.23
CA THR A 207 -34.66 -56.37 -33.99
C THR A 207 -34.79 -57.12 -35.32
N PHE A 208 -33.75 -57.85 -35.70
CA PHE A 208 -33.87 -58.87 -36.74
C PHE A 208 -34.70 -60.04 -36.18
N GLY A 209 -35.82 -60.32 -36.85
CA GLY A 209 -36.63 -61.49 -36.62
C GLY A 209 -35.83 -62.78 -36.73
N ARG A 210 -36.12 -63.72 -35.83
CA ARG A 210 -35.78 -65.13 -35.99
C ARG A 210 -37.08 -65.93 -35.97
N SER A 211 -37.26 -66.62 -37.11
CA SER A 211 -38.05 -67.82 -37.44
C SER A 211 -39.19 -68.25 -36.53
#